data_AF-A0A8C6VN43-F1
#
_entry.id   AF-A0A8C6VN43-F1
#
_cell.length_a   1.000
_cell.length_b   1.000
_cell.length_c   1.000
_cell.angle_alpha   90.00
_cell.angle_beta   90.00
_cell.angle_gamma   90.00
#
_symmetry.space_group_name_H-M   'P 1'
#
loop_
_entity.id
_entity.type
_entity.pdbx_description
1 polymer ?
#
loop_
_entity_poly.entity_id
_entity_poly.type
_entity_poly.pdbx_seq_one_letter_code
_entity_poly.pdbx_strand_id
1 'polypeptide(L)'
;MNKQKTMPNEQTINLDQFGTDILAEIEKLFQKTFSYTKPANNEWQLPDPSQVFTSHHKTFSSLETLKDSLNEVKNKLSDKQLDEWHQHTSFTNKAGKVIAHVKKSVSAELCTQAWCKFHEIVCSFPLLPSDALQNGELNSVHLCEAPGAFIASLNHYLKSHRIPCDWNWVANTLNPYHEANDTLMMIMDDRFSSLAS
;
A
#
# COMPACT_ATOMS: atom_id res chain seq x y z
N MET A 1 0.86 -20.24 -33.36
CA MET A 1 1.97 -20.79 -32.55
C MET A 1 2.04 -20.01 -31.25
N ASN A 2 1.35 -20.48 -30.21
CA ASN A 2 1.33 -19.84 -28.90
C ASN A 2 2.66 -20.13 -28.17
N LYS A 3 3.46 -19.10 -27.95
CA LYS A 3 4.60 -19.18 -27.03
C LYS A 3 4.03 -19.18 -25.61
N GLN A 4 3.90 -20.36 -25.01
CA GLN A 4 3.71 -20.49 -23.56
C GLN A 4 4.92 -19.85 -22.88
N LYS A 5 4.70 -18.69 -22.26
CA LYS A 5 5.69 -18.03 -21.42
C LYS A 5 5.77 -18.86 -20.14
N THR A 6 6.83 -19.65 -20.02
CA THR A 6 7.16 -20.38 -18.78
C THR A 6 7.21 -19.37 -17.63
N MET A 7 6.49 -19.68 -16.54
CA MET A 7 6.55 -18.85 -15.34
C MET A 7 7.99 -18.83 -14.80
N PRO A 8 8.50 -17.69 -14.34
CA PRO A 8 9.82 -17.63 -13.71
C PRO A 8 9.85 -18.59 -12.53
N ASN A 9 10.87 -19.44 -12.49
CA ASN A 9 11.17 -20.34 -11.39
C ASN A 9 11.23 -19.50 -10.09
N GLU A 10 10.31 -19.70 -9.17
CA GLU A 10 10.36 -19.08 -7.83
C GLU A 10 11.67 -19.56 -7.19
N GLN A 11 12.66 -18.67 -7.13
CA GLN A 11 13.84 -18.93 -6.31
C GLN A 11 13.39 -18.85 -4.85
N THR A 12 12.95 -19.98 -4.30
CA THR A 12 12.65 -20.13 -2.89
C THR A 12 13.95 -19.84 -2.15
N ILE A 13 14.03 -18.69 -1.49
CA ILE A 13 15.16 -18.38 -0.63
C ILE A 13 15.14 -19.44 0.48
N ASN A 14 16.20 -20.24 0.58
CA ASN A 14 16.34 -21.18 1.68
C ASN A 14 16.55 -20.34 2.95
N LEU A 15 15.53 -20.28 3.82
CA LEU A 15 15.56 -19.51 5.05
C LEU A 15 16.46 -20.15 6.12
N ASP A 16 16.80 -21.43 5.99
CA ASP A 16 17.66 -22.18 6.91
C ASP A 16 19.12 -21.69 6.89
N GLN A 17 19.48 -20.83 5.92
CA GLN A 17 20.79 -20.17 5.87
C GLN A 17 20.94 -19.02 6.88
N PHE A 18 19.85 -18.58 7.52
CA PHE A 18 19.85 -17.49 8.49
C PHE A 18 19.77 -18.02 9.93
N GLY A 19 20.35 -17.28 10.88
CA GLY A 19 20.23 -17.60 12.30
C GLY A 19 18.77 -17.60 12.77
N THR A 20 18.45 -18.47 13.73
CA THR A 20 17.09 -18.61 14.27
C THR A 20 16.60 -17.35 14.97
N ASP A 21 17.51 -16.57 15.55
CA ASP A 21 17.27 -15.26 16.14
C ASP A 21 16.81 -14.23 15.10
N ILE A 22 17.45 -14.21 13.93
CA ILE A 22 17.10 -13.31 12.82
C ILE A 22 15.73 -13.68 12.26
N LEU A 23 15.46 -14.98 12.07
CA LEU A 23 14.15 -15.44 11.58
C LEU A 23 13.02 -15.08 12.55
N ALA A 24 13.25 -15.25 13.86
CA ALA A 24 12.28 -14.88 14.89
C ALA A 24 12.03 -13.36 14.95
N GLU A 25 13.07 -12.53 14.75
CA GLU A 25 12.91 -11.08 14.67
C GLU A 25 12.09 -10.68 13.44
N ILE A 26 12.39 -11.25 12.27
CA ILE A 26 11.64 -11.02 11.03
C ILE A 26 10.17 -11.37 11.25
N GLU A 27 9.89 -12.57 11.76
CA GLU A 27 8.53 -13.03 12.04
C GLU A 27 7.79 -12.04 12.96
N LYS A 28 8.42 -11.61 14.05
CA LYS A 28 7.85 -10.63 14.99
C LYS A 28 7.53 -9.28 14.33
N LEU A 29 8.33 -8.84 13.35
CA LEU A 29 8.09 -7.60 12.62
C LEU A 29 6.89 -7.71 11.68
N PHE A 30 6.73 -8.84 10.98
CA PHE A 30 5.61 -9.09 10.06
C PHE A 30 4.31 -9.50 10.76
N GLN A 31 4.36 -9.99 12.00
CA GLN A 31 3.19 -10.35 12.80
C GLN A 31 2.53 -9.18 13.55
N LYS A 32 2.88 -7.92 13.23
CA LYS A 32 2.20 -6.73 13.78
C LYS A 32 0.83 -6.49 13.12
N THR A 33 -0.02 -7.50 13.14
CA THR A 33 -1.37 -7.48 12.60
C THR A 33 -2.39 -7.46 13.73
N PHE A 34 -3.51 -6.78 13.50
CA PHE A 34 -4.58 -6.64 14.48
C PHE A 34 -5.89 -7.05 13.83
N SER A 35 -6.65 -7.91 14.50
CA SER A 35 -7.95 -8.37 14.03
C SER A 35 -9.06 -7.64 14.77
N TYR A 36 -10.04 -7.17 14.02
CA TYR A 36 -11.26 -6.60 14.58
C TYR A 36 -12.36 -7.66 14.55
N THR A 37 -13.00 -7.88 15.69
CA THR A 37 -14.14 -8.79 15.79
C THR A 37 -15.43 -8.05 15.43
N LYS A 38 -16.25 -8.71 14.60
CA LYS A 38 -17.61 -8.23 14.36
C LYS A 38 -18.43 -8.26 15.65
N PRO A 39 -19.44 -7.39 15.79
CA PRO A 39 -20.40 -7.48 16.89
C PRO A 39 -21.13 -8.83 16.87
N ALA A 40 -21.80 -9.19 17.98
CA ALA A 40 -22.42 -10.51 18.17
C ALA A 40 -23.45 -10.92 17.08
N ASN A 41 -23.99 -9.95 16.34
CA ASN A 41 -24.89 -10.17 15.20
C ASN A 41 -24.16 -10.46 13.87
N ASN A 42 -22.83 -10.55 13.85
CA ASN A 42 -22.00 -10.78 12.65
C ASN A 42 -22.14 -9.73 11.54
N GLU A 43 -22.62 -8.53 11.86
CA GLU A 43 -22.79 -7.42 10.91
C GLU A 43 -22.04 -6.17 11.35
N TRP A 44 -21.25 -5.60 10.43
CA TRP A 44 -20.73 -4.24 10.61
C TRP A 44 -21.87 -3.27 10.36
N GLN A 45 -22.28 -2.53 11.39
CA GLN A 45 -23.29 -1.49 11.26
C GLN A 45 -22.65 -0.12 11.42
N LEU A 46 -22.97 0.78 10.49
CA LEU A 46 -22.60 2.19 10.64
C LEU A 46 -23.35 2.77 11.85
N PRO A 47 -22.69 3.64 12.64
CA PRO A 47 -23.39 4.35 13.71
C PRO A 47 -24.50 5.23 13.12
N ASP A 48 -25.57 5.42 13.88
CA ASP A 48 -26.65 6.35 13.52
C ASP A 48 -26.05 7.76 13.26
N PRO A 49 -26.34 8.41 12.11
CA PRO A 49 -25.83 9.74 11.78
C PRO A 49 -26.07 10.78 12.88
N SER A 50 -27.16 10.65 13.63
CA SER A 50 -27.50 11.53 14.77
C SER A 50 -26.55 11.37 15.96
N GLN A 51 -25.77 10.29 16.02
CA GLN A 51 -24.79 9.99 17.06
C GLN A 51 -23.36 10.34 16.62
N VAL A 52 -23.12 10.59 15.33
CA VAL A 52 -21.79 10.95 14.82
C VAL A 52 -21.47 12.39 15.24
N PHE A 53 -20.25 12.61 15.75
CA PHE A 53 -19.78 13.93 16.22
C PHE A 53 -20.57 14.55 17.38
N THR A 54 -21.36 13.77 18.11
CA THR A 54 -22.09 14.26 19.31
C THR A 54 -21.24 14.27 20.57
N SER A 55 -20.16 13.49 20.60
CA SER A 55 -19.25 13.44 21.74
C SER A 55 -18.43 14.73 21.84
N HIS A 56 -18.31 15.26 23.06
CA HIS A 56 -17.39 16.36 23.32
C HIS A 56 -15.95 15.92 23.03
N HIS A 57 -15.15 16.85 22.49
CA HIS A 57 -13.73 16.64 22.28
C HIS A 57 -13.06 16.15 23.57
N LYS A 58 -12.55 14.92 23.55
CA LYS A 58 -11.82 14.32 24.66
C LYS A 58 -10.35 14.28 24.30
N THR A 59 -9.57 15.10 25.00
CA THR A 59 -8.11 15.07 24.89
C THR A 59 -7.55 13.92 25.71
N PHE A 60 -6.59 13.19 25.15
CA PHE A 60 -5.86 12.14 25.86
C PHE A 60 -4.44 12.63 26.10
N SER A 61 -4.11 12.97 27.35
CA SER A 61 -2.81 13.57 27.70
C SER A 61 -1.63 12.72 27.25
N SER A 62 -1.74 11.39 27.32
CA SER A 62 -0.70 10.47 26.84
C SER A 62 -0.48 10.56 25.33
N LEU A 63 -1.54 10.73 24.53
CA LEU A 63 -1.44 10.87 23.08
C LEU A 63 -0.92 12.26 22.68
N GLU A 64 -1.28 13.31 23.41
CA GLU A 64 -0.71 14.66 23.19
C GLU A 64 0.78 14.67 23.48
N THR A 65 1.22 14.13 24.62
CA THR A 65 2.65 14.01 24.94
C THR A 65 3.39 13.20 23.87
N LEU A 66 2.78 12.12 23.36
CA LEU A 66 3.37 11.33 22.27
C LEU A 66 3.45 12.13 20.97
N LYS A 67 2.39 12.88 20.61
CA LYS A 67 2.36 13.77 19.45
C LYS A 67 3.48 14.81 19.52
N ASP A 68 3.64 15.44 20.68
CA ASP A 68 4.67 16.46 20.89
C ASP A 68 6.06 15.85 20.78
N SER A 69 6.29 14.69 21.40
CA SER A 69 7.55 13.96 21.26
C SER A 69 7.89 13.60 19.81
N LEU A 70 6.91 13.13 19.04
CA LEU A 70 7.09 12.81 17.61
C LEU A 70 7.40 14.07 16.79
N ASN A 71 6.71 15.18 17.06
CA ASN A 71 6.96 16.44 16.38
C ASN A 71 8.34 17.01 16.71
N GLU A 72 8.77 16.96 17.97
CA GLU A 72 10.12 17.36 18.38
C GLU A 72 11.19 16.58 17.63
N VAL A 73 11.02 15.26 17.47
CA VAL A 73 11.95 14.44 16.68
C VAL A 73 11.89 14.79 15.19
N LYS A 74 10.70 14.95 14.62
CA LYS A 74 10.51 15.35 13.21
C LYS A 74 11.18 16.69 12.91
N ASN A 75 11.06 17.66 13.81
CA ASN A 75 11.58 19.02 13.64
C ASN A 75 13.12 19.08 13.60
N LYS A 76 13.82 18.04 14.09
CA LYS A 76 15.28 17.92 13.94
C LYS A 76 15.75 17.77 12.49
N LEU A 77 14.81 17.53 11.57
CA LEU A 77 15.07 17.40 10.13
C LEU A 77 14.67 18.64 9.33
N SER A 78 14.06 19.65 9.97
CA SER A 78 13.50 20.83 9.28
C SER A 78 14.53 21.75 8.64
N ASP A 79 15.80 21.67 9.07
CA ASP A 79 16.93 22.44 8.55
C ASP A 79 17.67 21.73 7.40
N LYS A 80 17.26 20.50 7.03
CA LYS A 80 17.92 19.71 6.00
C LYS A 80 17.39 20.09 4.61
N GLN A 81 18.31 20.30 3.68
CA GLN A 81 17.94 20.56 2.28
C GLN A 81 17.24 19.34 1.67
N LEU A 82 16.11 19.55 1.01
CA LEU A 82 15.24 18.47 0.54
C LEU A 82 15.93 17.52 -0.43
N ASP A 83 16.72 18.06 -1.37
CA ASP A 83 17.41 17.25 -2.39
C ASP A 83 18.53 16.39 -1.78
N GLU A 84 19.37 16.97 -0.91
CA GLU A 84 20.42 16.25 -0.21
C GLU A 84 19.83 15.18 0.72
N TRP A 85 18.74 15.52 1.41
CA TRP A 85 17.99 14.58 2.24
C TRP A 85 17.41 13.44 1.42
N HIS A 86 16.82 13.72 0.26
CA HIS A 86 16.28 12.70 -0.63
C HIS A 86 17.37 11.78 -1.18
N GLN A 87 18.51 12.32 -1.60
CA GLN A 87 19.67 11.53 -2.03
C GLN A 87 20.17 10.61 -0.90
N HIS A 88 20.35 11.18 0.29
CA HIS A 88 20.84 10.44 1.45
C HIS A 88 19.88 9.31 1.86
N THR A 89 18.59 9.60 2.01
CA THR A 89 17.57 8.62 2.39
C THR A 89 17.35 7.56 1.32
N SER A 90 17.38 7.92 0.04
CA SER A 90 17.32 6.95 -1.06
C SER A 90 18.52 6.01 -1.07
N PHE A 91 19.73 6.54 -0.84
CA PHE A 91 20.96 5.75 -0.79
C PHE A 91 20.98 4.77 0.40
N THR A 92 20.47 5.20 1.55
CA THR A 92 20.46 4.41 2.78
C THR A 92 19.26 3.46 2.90
N ASN A 93 18.23 3.64 2.07
CA ASN A 93 17.02 2.81 2.09
C ASN A 93 17.28 1.40 1.51
N LYS A 94 17.55 0.44 2.40
CA LYS A 94 17.72 -0.97 2.04
C LYS A 94 16.49 -1.58 1.33
N ALA A 95 15.28 -1.09 1.63
CA ALA A 95 14.05 -1.58 1.01
C ALA A 95 13.95 -1.21 -0.49
N GLY A 96 14.74 -0.23 -0.97
CA GLY A 96 14.83 0.08 -2.41
C GLY A 96 15.25 -1.13 -3.26
N LYS A 97 16.00 -2.08 -2.69
CA LYS A 97 16.39 -3.33 -3.36
C LYS A 97 15.22 -4.29 -3.61
N VAL A 98 14.18 -4.22 -2.78
CA VAL A 98 13.00 -5.09 -2.90
C VAL A 98 12.30 -4.83 -4.23
N ILE A 99 12.07 -3.57 -4.58
CA ILE A 99 11.40 -3.18 -5.83
C ILE A 99 12.17 -3.70 -7.04
N ALA A 100 13.49 -3.53 -7.06
CA ALA A 100 14.35 -4.01 -8.14
C ALA A 100 14.29 -5.54 -8.28
N HIS A 101 14.29 -6.25 -7.15
CA HIS A 101 14.16 -7.71 -7.13
C HIS A 101 12.79 -8.16 -7.67
N VAL A 102 11.69 -7.61 -7.14
CA VAL A 102 10.31 -7.93 -7.58
C VAL A 102 10.15 -7.68 -9.09
N LYS A 103 10.57 -6.52 -9.58
CA LYS A 103 10.48 -6.17 -11.00
C LYS A 103 11.18 -7.20 -11.89
N LYS A 104 12.35 -7.69 -11.48
CA LYS A 104 13.11 -8.72 -12.20
C LYS A 104 12.44 -10.09 -12.12
N SER A 105 11.93 -10.47 -10.96
CA SER A 105 11.43 -11.82 -10.70
C SER A 105 10.05 -12.08 -11.29
N VAL A 106 9.13 -11.10 -11.23
CA VAL A 106 7.71 -11.32 -11.60
C VAL A 106 7.23 -10.52 -12.82
N SER A 107 8.12 -9.78 -13.49
CA SER A 107 7.74 -8.90 -14.63
C SER A 107 6.57 -7.96 -14.29
N ALA A 108 6.59 -7.40 -13.08
CA ALA A 108 5.53 -6.52 -12.59
C ALA A 108 5.45 -5.23 -13.42
N GLU A 109 4.26 -4.94 -13.95
CA GLU A 109 3.92 -3.66 -14.57
C GLU A 109 3.85 -2.57 -13.50
N LEU A 110 4.37 -1.38 -13.82
CA LEU A 110 4.35 -0.22 -12.92
C LEU A 110 4.83 -0.55 -11.49
N CYS A 111 5.89 -1.38 -11.39
CA CYS A 111 6.44 -1.86 -10.13
C CYS A 111 7.09 -0.73 -9.32
N THR A 112 6.29 -0.03 -8.53
CA THR A 112 6.69 1.03 -7.59
C THR A 112 6.65 0.53 -6.14
N GLN A 113 7.01 1.37 -5.18
CA GLN A 113 6.82 1.06 -3.76
C GLN A 113 5.33 0.81 -3.42
N ALA A 114 4.42 1.60 -4.02
CA ALA A 114 2.98 1.43 -3.86
C ALA A 114 2.52 0.07 -4.41
N TRP A 115 3.06 -0.37 -5.55
CA TRP A 115 2.79 -1.69 -6.10
C TRP A 115 3.16 -2.79 -5.10
N CYS A 116 4.38 -2.75 -4.54
CA CYS A 116 4.86 -3.76 -3.59
C CYS A 116 4.03 -3.78 -2.31
N LYS A 117 3.69 -2.61 -1.75
CA LYS A 117 2.83 -2.49 -0.57
C LYS A 117 1.47 -3.13 -0.80
N PHE A 118 0.82 -2.79 -1.92
CA PHE A 118 -0.50 -3.37 -2.23
C PHE A 118 -0.40 -4.87 -2.50
N HIS A 119 0.66 -5.32 -3.17
CA HIS A 119 0.85 -6.73 -3.48
C HIS A 119 1.01 -7.57 -2.21
N GLU A 120 1.78 -7.07 -1.24
CA GLU A 120 1.91 -7.69 0.07
C GLU A 120 0.55 -7.77 0.78
N ILE A 121 -0.23 -6.68 0.79
CA ILE A 121 -1.57 -6.66 1.40
C ILE A 121 -2.50 -7.72 0.80
N VAL A 122 -2.63 -7.78 -0.53
CA VAL A 122 -3.56 -8.71 -1.18
C VAL A 122 -3.10 -10.18 -1.06
N CYS A 123 -1.80 -10.43 -0.88
CA CYS A 123 -1.27 -11.78 -0.60
C CYS A 123 -1.40 -12.18 0.87
N SER A 124 -1.29 -11.22 1.81
CA SER A 124 -1.32 -11.48 3.26
C SER A 124 -2.72 -11.51 3.85
N PHE A 125 -3.68 -10.82 3.24
CA PHE A 125 -5.05 -10.69 3.76
C PHE A 125 -6.08 -11.11 2.72
N PRO A 126 -7.23 -11.69 3.14
CA PRO A 126 -8.31 -12.08 2.25
C PRO A 126 -9.10 -10.85 1.77
N LEU A 127 -8.45 -9.99 0.98
CA LEU A 127 -9.01 -8.71 0.53
C LEU A 127 -10.15 -8.88 -0.47
N LEU A 128 -10.14 -9.99 -1.22
CA LEU A 128 -11.18 -10.37 -2.18
C LEU A 128 -12.09 -11.42 -1.53
N PRO A 129 -13.19 -11.02 -0.87
CA PRO A 129 -14.12 -12.00 -0.29
C PRO A 129 -14.74 -12.85 -1.39
N SER A 130 -15.02 -14.12 -1.09
CA SER A 130 -15.59 -15.07 -2.07
C SER A 130 -16.90 -14.56 -2.67
N ASP A 131 -17.70 -13.85 -1.89
CA ASP A 131 -18.97 -13.25 -2.32
C ASP A 131 -18.76 -12.19 -3.41
N ALA A 132 -17.65 -11.46 -3.38
CA ALA A 132 -17.31 -10.46 -4.40
C ALA A 132 -16.90 -11.08 -5.74
N LEU A 133 -16.64 -12.39 -5.79
CA LEU A 133 -16.28 -13.12 -7.00
C LEU A 133 -17.39 -14.10 -7.42
N GLN A 134 -18.49 -14.20 -6.67
CA GLN A 134 -19.50 -15.23 -6.83
C GLN A 134 -20.17 -15.23 -8.21
N ASN A 135 -20.33 -14.06 -8.82
CA ASN A 135 -20.95 -13.89 -10.14
C ASN A 135 -19.94 -13.93 -11.30
N GLY A 136 -18.67 -14.20 -11.03
CA GLY A 136 -17.61 -14.11 -12.04
C GLY A 136 -17.25 -12.67 -12.44
N GLU A 137 -17.76 -11.67 -11.73
CA GLU A 137 -17.42 -10.27 -11.94
C GLU A 137 -16.77 -9.70 -10.68
N LEU A 138 -15.72 -8.91 -10.84
CA LEU A 138 -15.09 -8.16 -9.76
C LEU A 138 -15.24 -6.67 -10.05
N ASN A 139 -15.82 -5.92 -9.12
CA ASN A 139 -15.92 -4.47 -9.22
C ASN A 139 -15.07 -3.82 -8.13
N SER A 140 -14.12 -2.96 -8.50
CA SER A 140 -13.27 -2.25 -7.53
C SER A 140 -13.24 -0.73 -7.77
N VAL A 141 -13.09 0.03 -6.68
CA VAL A 141 -12.89 1.48 -6.73
C VAL A 141 -11.56 1.81 -6.07
N HIS A 142 -10.73 2.59 -6.77
CA HIS A 142 -9.41 3.01 -6.32
C HIS A 142 -9.39 4.53 -6.10
N LEU A 143 -9.41 4.96 -4.84
CA LEU A 143 -9.41 6.37 -4.43
C LEU A 143 -8.02 6.74 -3.92
N CYS A 144 -7.17 7.27 -4.80
CA CYS A 144 -5.80 7.65 -4.47
C CYS A 144 -5.36 8.86 -5.29
N GLU A 145 -4.35 9.61 -4.85
CA GLU A 145 -3.77 10.71 -5.65
C GLU A 145 -3.24 10.20 -7.01
N ALA A 146 -2.62 9.02 -7.04
CA ALA A 146 -2.16 8.34 -8.25
C ALA A 146 -2.38 6.80 -8.13
N PRO A 147 -3.55 6.27 -8.52
CA PRO A 147 -3.96 4.89 -8.18
C PRO A 147 -3.29 3.80 -9.03
N GLY A 148 -2.58 4.14 -10.11
CA GLY A 148 -2.11 3.19 -11.14
C GLY A 148 -1.33 2.00 -10.60
N ALA A 149 -0.46 2.20 -9.60
CA ALA A 149 0.37 1.12 -9.05
C ALA A 149 -0.44 0.05 -8.29
N PHE A 150 -1.51 0.44 -7.62
CA PHE A 150 -2.40 -0.50 -6.91
C PHE A 150 -3.24 -1.29 -7.92
N ILE A 151 -3.75 -0.62 -8.95
CA ILE A 151 -4.51 -1.25 -10.04
C ILE A 151 -3.62 -2.28 -10.75
N ALA A 152 -2.41 -1.90 -11.15
CA ALA A 152 -1.46 -2.82 -11.81
C ALA A 152 -1.10 -4.03 -10.91
N SER A 153 -0.95 -3.81 -9.61
CA SER A 153 -0.68 -4.89 -8.64
C SER A 153 -1.86 -5.84 -8.47
N LEU A 154 -3.09 -5.32 -8.37
CA LEU A 154 -4.30 -6.14 -8.32
C LEU A 154 -4.48 -6.96 -9.59
N ASN A 155 -4.30 -6.34 -10.77
CA ASN A 155 -4.33 -7.05 -12.04
C ASN A 155 -3.34 -8.23 -12.05
N HIS A 156 -2.09 -7.96 -11.64
CA HIS A 156 -1.05 -8.97 -11.58
C HIS A 156 -1.46 -10.13 -10.67
N TYR A 157 -1.99 -9.83 -9.47
CA TYR A 157 -2.47 -10.82 -8.53
C TYR A 157 -3.59 -11.71 -9.12
N LEU A 158 -4.62 -11.11 -9.71
CA LEU A 158 -5.75 -11.84 -10.31
C LEU A 158 -5.28 -12.79 -11.41
N LYS A 159 -4.37 -12.32 -12.28
CA LYS A 159 -3.83 -13.12 -13.39
C LYS A 159 -2.87 -14.21 -12.90
N SER A 160 -2.00 -13.94 -11.94
CA SER A 160 -1.03 -14.92 -11.42
C SER A 160 -1.70 -16.05 -10.65
N HIS A 161 -2.75 -15.73 -9.88
CA HIS A 161 -3.54 -16.71 -9.13
C HIS A 161 -4.63 -17.38 -9.98
N ARG A 162 -4.74 -17.03 -11.27
CA ARG A 162 -5.73 -17.55 -12.22
C ARG A 162 -7.17 -17.42 -11.70
N ILE A 163 -7.48 -16.30 -11.06
CA ILE A 163 -8.83 -16.02 -10.57
C ILE A 163 -9.71 -15.68 -11.78
N PRO A 164 -10.71 -16.51 -12.12
CA PRO A 164 -11.58 -16.25 -13.25
C PRO A 164 -12.61 -15.19 -12.86
N CYS A 165 -12.35 -13.95 -13.26
CA CYS A 165 -13.31 -12.87 -13.10
C CYS A 165 -13.16 -11.82 -14.22
N ASP A 166 -14.29 -11.24 -14.60
CA ASP A 166 -14.37 -10.03 -15.39
C ASP A 166 -14.22 -8.84 -14.44
N TRP A 167 -13.03 -8.24 -14.45
CA TRP A 167 -12.67 -7.19 -13.52
C TRP A 167 -12.95 -5.81 -14.12
N ASN A 168 -13.94 -5.12 -13.57
CA ASN A 168 -14.25 -3.73 -13.83
C ASN A 168 -13.71 -2.87 -12.69
N TRP A 169 -12.99 -1.81 -13.01
CA TRP A 169 -12.45 -0.90 -12.01
C TRP A 169 -12.71 0.55 -12.39
N VAL A 170 -12.91 1.38 -11.36
CA VAL A 170 -12.96 2.84 -11.48
C VAL A 170 -11.90 3.43 -10.58
N ALA A 171 -11.26 4.49 -11.05
CA ALA A 171 -10.22 5.19 -10.31
C ALA A 171 -10.51 6.68 -10.28
N ASN A 172 -10.27 7.31 -9.13
CA ASN A 172 -10.25 8.76 -9.01
C ASN A 172 -8.82 9.19 -8.76
N THR A 173 -8.35 10.16 -9.53
CA THR A 173 -7.04 10.81 -9.38
C THR A 173 -7.30 12.28 -9.05
N LEU A 174 -6.52 12.85 -8.14
CA LEU A 174 -6.55 14.30 -7.93
C LEU A 174 -6.04 14.96 -9.21
N ASN A 175 -6.73 16.02 -9.67
CA ASN A 175 -6.24 16.83 -10.79
C ASN A 175 -5.13 17.76 -10.25
N PRO A 176 -3.85 17.57 -10.64
CA PRO A 176 -2.77 18.44 -10.19
C PRO A 176 -2.92 19.89 -10.69
N TYR A 177 -3.75 20.13 -11.71
CA TYR A 177 -4.02 21.45 -12.30
C TYR A 177 -5.31 22.10 -11.81
N HIS A 178 -5.92 21.61 -10.73
CA HIS A 178 -7.12 22.24 -10.18
C HIS A 178 -6.76 23.62 -9.60
N GLU A 179 -7.41 24.68 -10.07
CA GLU A 179 -7.07 26.09 -9.80
C GLU A 179 -7.07 26.50 -8.31
N ALA A 180 -7.62 25.67 -7.42
CA ALA A 180 -7.62 25.86 -5.97
C ALA A 180 -6.39 25.28 -5.24
N ASN A 181 -5.49 24.60 -5.95
CA ASN A 181 -4.29 24.00 -5.35
C ASN A 181 -3.12 24.99 -5.35
N ASP A 182 -2.63 25.33 -4.16
CA ASP A 182 -1.45 26.19 -4.00
C ASP A 182 -0.18 25.43 -4.43
N THR A 183 0.42 25.85 -5.55
CA THR A 183 1.60 25.25 -6.17
C THR A 183 2.84 25.29 -5.28
N LEU A 184 2.84 26.07 -4.20
CA LEU A 184 3.93 26.15 -3.21
C LEU A 184 3.82 25.12 -2.07
N MET A 185 2.65 24.47 -1.89
CA MET A 185 2.41 23.49 -0.82
C MET A 185 2.33 22.04 -1.33
N MET A 186 2.37 21.82 -2.64
CA MET A 186 2.33 20.49 -3.24
C MET A 186 3.73 19.96 -3.53
N ILE A 187 4.00 18.71 -3.14
CA ILE A 187 5.18 17.97 -3.58
C ILE A 187 4.95 17.60 -5.05
N MET A 188 5.48 18.40 -5.98
CA MET A 188 5.48 18.08 -7.41
C MET A 188 6.45 16.92 -7.69
N ASP A 189 6.01 15.68 -7.50
CA ASP A 189 6.66 14.51 -8.11
C ASP A 189 5.77 13.94 -9.23
N ASP A 190 5.73 14.67 -10.35
CA ASP A 190 4.89 14.38 -11.51
C ASP A 190 5.41 13.25 -12.43
N ARG A 191 6.40 12.47 -11.99
CA ARG A 191 7.02 11.43 -12.84
C ARG A 191 6.08 10.30 -13.24
N PHE A 192 4.91 10.18 -12.59
CA PHE A 192 3.88 9.19 -12.92
C PHE A 192 2.59 9.79 -13.51
N SER A 193 2.39 11.10 -13.40
CA SER A 193 1.19 11.80 -13.88
C SER A 193 1.11 11.85 -15.42
N SER A 194 2.26 11.82 -16.11
CA SER A 194 2.36 11.96 -17.57
C SER A 194 2.14 10.68 -18.38
N LEU A 195 1.84 9.55 -17.72
CA LEU A 195 1.56 8.27 -18.38
C LEU A 195 0.05 7.98 -18.55
N ALA A 196 -0.82 8.90 -18.11
CA ALA A 196 -2.27 8.71 -18.11
C ALA A 196 -3.03 9.76 -18.95
N SER A 197 -2.43 10.22 -20.05
CA SER A 197 -3.09 11.05 -21.08
C SER A 197 -2.90 10.44 -22.47
#